data_AF-A0A961YZ93-F1
#
_entry.id   AF-A0A961YZ93-F1
#
_cell.length_a   1.000
_cell.length_b   1.000
_cell.length_c   1.000
_cell.angle_alpha   90.00
_cell.angle_beta   90.00
_cell.angle_gamma   90.00
#
_symmetry.space_group_name_H-M   'P 1'
#
loop_
_entity.id
_entity.type
_entity.pdbx_description
1 polymer ?
#
loop_
_entity_poly.entity_id
_entity_poly.type
_entity_poly.pdbx_seq_one_letter_code
_entity_poly.pdbx_strand_id
1 'polypeptide(L)'
;FYFGTKYSVPMKAVVAGPDGVERPVHGGSYGVGVSRLLGAIIEASHDEAGIIWPDSVAPFAAGLINLKPGDGPTDAAAAGIYERLMNAGIEVLYDDVDNRAGAKFATMDLIGLPWQVIVGPKGIASGEVEVKRRATGERETLSINGAVNRLVAGTGR
;
A
#
# COMPACT_ATOMS: atom_id res chain seq x y z
N PHE A 1 -25.64 14.82 2.55
CA PHE A 1 -26.80 15.45 1.90
C PHE A 1 -27.98 15.40 2.87
N TYR A 2 -28.54 16.54 3.24
CA TYR A 2 -29.71 16.59 4.12
C TYR A 2 -30.99 16.55 3.30
N PHE A 3 -31.88 15.59 3.57
CA PHE A 3 -33.14 15.43 2.84
C PHE A 3 -34.38 15.63 3.72
N GLY A 4 -34.20 16.08 4.97
CA GLY A 4 -35.28 16.37 5.89
C GLY A 4 -36.23 15.19 6.02
N THR A 5 -37.52 15.44 5.79
CA THR A 5 -38.57 14.45 5.97
C THR A 5 -39.02 13.76 4.68
N LYS A 6 -38.28 13.95 3.58
CA LYS A 6 -38.62 13.45 2.23
C LYS A 6 -38.99 11.96 2.21
N TYR A 7 -38.30 11.12 2.98
CA TYR A 7 -38.58 9.68 3.06
C TYR A 7 -39.42 9.29 4.28
N SER A 8 -39.27 9.98 5.40
CA SER A 8 -39.95 9.61 6.65
C SER A 8 -41.45 9.85 6.61
N VAL A 9 -41.93 10.89 5.91
CA VAL A 9 -43.36 11.13 5.72
C VAL A 9 -44.05 10.00 4.93
N PRO A 10 -43.64 9.66 3.68
CA PRO A 10 -44.29 8.61 2.92
C PRO A 10 -44.11 7.21 3.54
N MET A 11 -43.02 6.97 4.28
CA MET A 11 -42.74 5.68 4.92
C MET A 11 -43.31 5.56 6.34
N LYS A 12 -43.97 6.61 6.87
CA LYS A 12 -44.48 6.69 8.25
C LYS A 12 -43.40 6.40 9.32
N ALA A 13 -42.17 6.82 9.06
CA ALA A 13 -41.08 6.75 10.04
C ALA A 13 -41.18 7.95 10.99
N VAL A 14 -41.94 7.78 12.07
CA VAL A 14 -42.21 8.80 13.10
C VAL A 14 -41.63 8.41 14.45
N VAL A 15 -41.37 9.41 15.28
CA VAL A 15 -40.95 9.26 16.69
C VAL A 15 -41.79 10.19 17.57
N ALA A 16 -42.17 9.74 18.75
CA ALA A 16 -42.84 10.59 19.73
C ALA A 16 -41.83 11.58 20.34
N GLY A 17 -42.16 12.87 20.34
CA GLY A 17 -41.36 13.87 21.04
C GLY A 17 -41.64 13.90 22.55
N PRO A 18 -40.95 14.78 23.30
CA PRO A 18 -41.15 14.92 24.75
C PRO A 18 -42.58 15.29 25.17
N ASP A 19 -43.36 15.86 24.26
CA ASP A 19 -44.78 16.21 24.41
C ASP A 19 -45.74 15.09 23.98
N GLY A 20 -45.21 13.92 23.61
CA GLY A 20 -45.99 12.79 23.10
C GLY A 20 -46.43 12.94 21.64
N VAL A 21 -46.11 14.06 20.97
CA VAL A 21 -46.53 14.30 19.59
C VAL A 21 -45.59 13.59 18.62
N GLU A 22 -46.17 12.79 17.72
CA GLU A 22 -45.44 12.12 16.65
C GLU A 22 -44.86 13.13 15.66
N ARG A 23 -43.55 13.03 15.43
CA ARG A 23 -42.84 13.85 14.44
C ARG A 23 -42.11 12.94 13.45
N PRO A 24 -42.14 13.25 12.14
CA PRO A 24 -41.35 12.52 11.17
C PRO A 24 -39.86 12.70 11.44
N VAL A 25 -39.08 11.63 11.28
CA VAL A 25 -37.62 11.68 11.45
C VAL A 25 -37.00 12.56 10.37
N HIS A 26 -36.09 13.45 10.77
CA HIS A 26 -35.26 14.20 9.82
C HIS A 26 -34.04 13.37 9.44
N GLY A 27 -33.83 13.17 8.13
CA GLY A 27 -32.76 12.32 7.64
C GLY A 27 -31.74 13.05 6.77
N GLY A 28 -30.56 12.45 6.70
CA GLY A 28 -29.52 12.76 5.75
C GLY A 28 -28.85 11.49 5.26
N SER A 29 -28.23 11.56 4.08
CA SER A 29 -27.41 10.48 3.52
C SER A 29 -26.00 10.96 3.22
N TYR A 30 -25.05 10.06 3.39
CA TYR A 30 -23.65 10.24 3.04
C TYR A 30 -23.24 9.02 2.24
N GLY A 31 -22.50 9.25 1.16
CA GLY A 31 -22.08 8.18 0.27
C GLY A 31 -20.68 8.46 -0.25
N VAL A 32 -19.82 7.46 -0.15
CA VAL A 32 -18.50 7.45 -0.77
C VAL A 32 -18.50 6.31 -1.78
N GLY A 33 -18.16 6.62 -3.03
CA GLY A 33 -18.01 5.61 -4.07
C GLY A 33 -16.70 4.86 -3.88
N VAL A 34 -16.65 3.88 -2.97
CA VAL A 34 -15.42 3.15 -2.62
C VAL A 34 -14.73 2.55 -3.85
N SER A 35 -15.48 1.91 -4.75
CA SER A 35 -14.91 1.38 -6.00
C SER A 35 -14.40 2.46 -6.95
N ARG A 36 -15.02 3.65 -6.94
CA ARG A 36 -14.57 4.80 -7.76
C ARG A 36 -13.33 5.46 -7.16
N LEU A 37 -13.15 5.38 -5.85
CA LEU A 37 -12.00 5.94 -5.16
C LEU A 37 -10.69 5.32 -5.65
N LEU A 38 -10.68 4.02 -5.97
CA LEU A 38 -9.50 3.34 -6.52
C LEU A 38 -9.01 4.01 -7.82
N GLY A 39 -9.92 4.21 -8.78
CA GLY A 39 -9.59 4.92 -10.02
C GLY A 39 -9.17 6.36 -9.78
N ALA A 40 -9.86 7.06 -8.88
CA ALA A 40 -9.51 8.45 -8.54
C ALA A 40 -8.10 8.58 -7.91
N ILE A 41 -7.67 7.60 -7.10
CA ILE A 41 -6.30 7.56 -6.55
C ILE A 41 -5.29 7.39 -7.67
N ILE A 42 -5.50 6.44 -8.59
CA ILE A 42 -4.58 6.17 -9.70
C ILE A 42 -4.50 7.38 -10.63
N GLU A 43 -5.63 7.97 -11.01
CA GLU A 43 -5.67 9.18 -11.83
C GLU A 43 -4.92 10.36 -11.19
N ALA A 44 -5.03 10.53 -9.88
CA ALA A 44 -4.35 11.60 -9.15
C ALA A 44 -2.88 11.27 -8.81
N SER A 45 -2.49 10.00 -8.81
CA SER A 45 -1.20 9.53 -8.30
C SER A 45 -0.60 8.44 -9.20
N HIS A 46 -0.01 8.90 -10.31
CA HIS A 46 0.74 8.08 -11.24
C HIS A 46 1.84 8.94 -11.91
N ASP A 47 2.76 8.27 -12.59
CA ASP A 47 3.70 8.89 -13.53
C ASP A 47 3.80 8.04 -14.81
N GLU A 48 4.77 8.33 -15.68
CA GLU A 48 4.99 7.58 -16.92
C GLU A 48 5.34 6.10 -16.69
N ALA A 49 5.87 5.74 -15.51
CA ALA A 49 6.27 4.38 -15.18
C ALA A 49 5.13 3.56 -14.55
N GLY A 50 4.08 4.21 -14.02
CA GLY A 50 2.88 3.54 -13.53
C GLY A 50 2.27 4.19 -12.28
N ILE A 51 1.62 3.36 -11.46
CA ILE A 51 0.88 3.83 -10.27
C ILE A 51 1.87 4.35 -9.21
N ILE A 52 1.43 5.32 -8.41
CA ILE A 52 2.10 5.70 -7.16
C ILE A 52 1.07 5.58 -6.04
N TRP A 53 1.14 4.49 -5.26
CA TRP A 53 0.19 4.30 -4.16
C TRP A 53 0.51 5.21 -2.98
N PRO A 54 -0.49 5.89 -2.38
CA PRO A 54 -0.37 6.42 -1.03
C PRO A 54 -0.19 5.27 -0.03
N ASP A 55 0.70 5.46 0.95
CA ASP A 55 1.10 4.41 1.90
C ASP A 55 -0.10 3.79 2.65
N SER A 56 -1.12 4.58 2.95
CA SER A 56 -2.32 4.14 3.69
C SER A 56 -3.21 3.16 2.94
N VAL A 57 -3.12 3.12 1.61
CA VAL A 57 -4.01 2.34 0.74
C VAL A 57 -3.26 1.44 -0.25
N ALA A 58 -1.93 1.40 -0.16
CA ALA A 58 -1.11 0.50 -0.95
C ALA A 58 -1.48 -0.96 -0.64
N PRO A 59 -1.53 -1.85 -1.65
CA PRO A 59 -1.88 -3.25 -1.43
C PRO A 59 -0.78 -4.02 -0.68
N PHE A 60 0.48 -3.55 -0.80
CA PHE A 60 1.63 -4.02 -0.02
C PHE A 60 2.47 -2.80 0.35
N ALA A 61 3.16 -2.87 1.48
CA ALA A 61 4.02 -1.76 1.93
C ALA A 61 5.26 -1.61 1.05
N ALA A 62 5.81 -2.73 0.58
CA ALA A 62 6.97 -2.72 -0.30
C ALA A 62 6.96 -3.87 -1.30
N GLY A 63 7.68 -3.70 -2.41
CA GLY A 63 8.10 -4.77 -3.29
C GLY A 63 9.52 -5.22 -2.93
N LEU A 64 9.71 -6.51 -2.65
CA LEU A 64 11.02 -7.11 -2.41
C LEU A 64 11.49 -7.79 -3.70
N ILE A 65 12.60 -7.32 -4.27
CA ILE A 65 13.11 -7.75 -5.57
C ILE A 65 14.40 -8.54 -5.35
N ASN A 66 14.39 -9.83 -5.67
CA ASN A 66 15.62 -10.62 -5.78
C ASN A 66 16.15 -10.54 -7.21
N LEU A 67 17.33 -9.95 -7.38
CA LEU A 67 17.96 -9.74 -8.68
C LEU A 67 18.66 -10.99 -9.23
N LYS A 68 18.89 -12.00 -8.40
CA LYS A 68 19.51 -13.26 -8.83
C LYS A 68 18.86 -14.45 -8.12
N PRO A 69 17.58 -14.77 -8.41
CA PRO A 69 16.95 -15.96 -7.87
C PRO A 69 17.74 -17.23 -8.22
N GLY A 70 17.83 -18.16 -7.27
CA GLY A 70 18.64 -19.38 -7.39
C GLY A 70 20.11 -19.20 -6.97
N ASP A 71 20.53 -17.99 -6.60
CA ASP A 71 21.80 -17.76 -5.92
C ASP A 71 21.59 -17.85 -4.41
N GLY A 72 22.20 -18.86 -3.79
CA GLY A 72 22.01 -19.16 -2.36
C GLY A 72 22.11 -17.95 -1.43
N PRO A 73 23.13 -17.08 -1.58
CA PRO A 73 23.24 -15.85 -0.80
C PRO A 73 22.07 -14.87 -0.96
N THR A 74 21.66 -14.55 -2.21
CA THR A 74 20.55 -13.59 -2.42
C THR A 74 19.21 -14.18 -2.05
N ASP A 75 19.00 -15.47 -2.29
CA ASP A 75 17.77 -16.18 -1.89
C ASP A 75 17.60 -16.18 -0.37
N ALA A 76 18.67 -16.52 0.37
CA ALA A 76 18.66 -16.51 1.83
C ALA A 76 18.43 -15.09 2.39
N ALA A 77 19.07 -14.08 1.80
CA ALA A 77 18.91 -12.69 2.24
C ALA A 77 17.50 -12.17 1.98
N ALA A 78 16.95 -12.41 0.79
CA ALA A 78 15.59 -12.00 0.44
C ALA A 78 14.55 -12.72 1.32
N ALA A 79 14.65 -14.04 1.48
CA ALA A 79 13.77 -14.80 2.37
C ALA A 79 13.83 -14.29 3.82
N GLY A 80 15.04 -14.02 4.34
CA GLY A 80 15.22 -13.48 5.69
C GLY A 80 14.63 -12.08 5.88
N ILE A 81 14.73 -11.21 4.87
CA ILE A 81 14.08 -9.88 4.90
C ILE A 81 12.56 -10.05 4.89
N TYR A 82 12.04 -10.90 4.00
CA TYR A 82 10.62 -11.18 3.87
C TYR A 82 10.03 -11.67 5.20
N GLU A 83 10.61 -12.70 5.81
CA GLU A 83 10.14 -13.24 7.10
C GLU A 83 10.17 -12.19 8.21
N ARG A 84 11.23 -11.37 8.30
CA ARG A 84 11.33 -10.33 9.32
C ARG A 84 10.26 -9.26 9.18
N LEU A 85 9.95 -8.85 7.95
CA LEU A 85 8.89 -7.87 7.69
C LEU A 85 7.51 -8.46 7.96
N MET A 86 7.25 -9.70 7.51
CA MET A 86 6.00 -10.41 7.78
C MET A 86 5.79 -10.59 9.30
N ASN A 87 6.82 -10.97 10.05
CA ASN A 87 6.77 -11.08 11.52
C ASN A 87 6.53 -9.74 12.22
N ALA A 88 6.88 -8.62 11.58
CA ALA A 88 6.55 -7.27 12.04
C ALA A 88 5.17 -6.79 11.57
N GLY A 89 4.37 -7.64 10.92
CA GLY A 89 3.05 -7.27 10.39
C GLY A 89 3.09 -6.42 9.12
N ILE A 90 4.25 -6.34 8.46
CA ILE A 90 4.45 -5.59 7.23
C ILE A 90 4.35 -6.53 6.03
N GLU A 91 3.27 -6.41 5.27
CA GLU A 91 3.04 -7.21 4.07
C GLU A 91 3.90 -6.70 2.92
N VAL A 92 4.61 -7.64 2.28
CA VAL A 92 5.59 -7.37 1.21
C VAL A 92 5.26 -8.21 0.00
N LEU A 93 5.30 -7.62 -1.19
CA LEU A 93 5.22 -8.36 -2.44
C LEU A 93 6.62 -8.87 -2.80
N TYR A 94 6.84 -10.17 -2.66
CA TYR A 94 8.13 -10.79 -2.99
C TYR A 94 8.17 -11.21 -4.46
N ASP A 95 9.13 -10.68 -5.23
CA ASP A 95 9.44 -11.06 -6.60
C ASP A 95 10.72 -11.92 -6.67
N ASP A 96 10.51 -13.23 -6.57
CA ASP A 96 11.50 -14.30 -6.69
C ASP A 96 11.52 -14.96 -8.08
N VAL A 97 10.78 -14.41 -9.05
CA VAL A 97 10.68 -14.97 -10.41
C VAL A 97 12.01 -14.83 -11.14
N ASP A 98 12.50 -15.89 -11.80
CA ASP A 98 13.70 -15.79 -12.64
C ASP A 98 13.41 -14.91 -13.88
N ASN A 99 13.86 -13.66 -13.83
CA ASN A 99 13.69 -12.68 -14.89
C ASN A 99 14.80 -11.62 -14.83
N ARG A 100 15.01 -10.89 -15.94
CA ARG A 100 16.03 -9.84 -16.02
C ARG A 100 15.70 -8.70 -15.05
N ALA A 101 16.72 -8.15 -14.41
CA ALA A 101 16.60 -7.04 -13.47
C ALA A 101 15.76 -5.86 -14.01
N GLY A 102 15.99 -5.45 -15.27
CA GLY A 102 15.22 -4.37 -15.89
C GLY A 102 13.73 -4.67 -16.01
N ALA A 103 13.35 -5.92 -16.28
CA ALA A 103 11.94 -6.32 -16.34
C ALA A 103 11.31 -6.30 -14.94
N LYS A 104 12.02 -6.81 -13.92
CA LYS A 104 11.56 -6.74 -12.52
C LYS A 104 11.33 -5.31 -12.05
N PHE A 105 12.27 -4.41 -12.34
CA PHE A 105 12.12 -2.99 -12.01
C PHE A 105 10.92 -2.35 -12.72
N ALA A 106 10.74 -2.60 -14.02
CA ALA A 106 9.59 -2.08 -14.75
C ALA A 106 8.27 -2.60 -14.18
N THR A 107 8.19 -3.89 -13.81
CA THR A 107 7.00 -4.46 -13.17
C THR A 107 6.73 -3.81 -11.81
N MET A 108 7.74 -3.64 -10.96
CA MET A 108 7.55 -3.03 -9.63
C MET A 108 7.23 -1.54 -9.70
N ASP A 109 7.79 -0.82 -10.68
CA ASP A 109 7.44 0.58 -10.95
C ASP A 109 6.01 0.71 -11.47
N LEU A 110 5.55 -0.24 -12.29
CA LEU A 110 4.17 -0.30 -12.79
C LEU A 110 3.16 -0.57 -11.67
N ILE A 111 3.44 -1.54 -10.80
CA ILE A 111 2.58 -1.89 -9.65
C ILE A 111 2.49 -0.72 -8.67
N GLY A 112 3.59 0.03 -8.49
CA GLY A 112 3.54 1.33 -7.81
C GLY A 112 3.61 1.28 -6.29
N LEU A 113 4.14 0.21 -5.70
CA LEU A 113 4.24 0.07 -4.24
C LEU A 113 5.12 1.18 -3.64
N PRO A 114 4.80 1.71 -2.44
CA PRO A 114 5.49 2.87 -1.88
C PRO A 114 7.01 2.70 -1.79
N TRP A 115 7.45 1.50 -1.43
CA TRP A 115 8.86 1.15 -1.27
C TRP A 115 9.24 -0.03 -2.17
N GLN A 116 10.49 -0.06 -2.62
CA GLN A 116 11.12 -1.23 -3.21
C GLN A 116 12.41 -1.56 -2.45
N VAL A 117 12.60 -2.83 -2.12
CA VAL A 117 13.83 -3.36 -1.51
C VAL A 117 14.50 -4.25 -2.54
N ILE A 118 15.73 -3.92 -2.90
CA ILE A 118 16.45 -4.55 -4.00
C ILE A 118 17.60 -5.36 -3.42
N VAL A 119 17.50 -6.67 -3.57
CA VAL A 119 18.49 -7.65 -3.12
C VAL A 119 19.32 -8.08 -4.31
N GLY A 120 20.59 -7.67 -4.32
CA GLY A 120 21.54 -7.99 -5.38
C GLY A 120 22.84 -8.60 -4.84
N PRO A 121 23.54 -9.45 -5.64
CA PRO A 121 24.74 -10.14 -5.17
C PRO A 121 25.84 -9.21 -4.63
N LYS A 122 26.01 -8.04 -5.27
CA LYS A 122 27.00 -7.02 -4.84
C LYS A 122 26.67 -6.43 -3.47
N GLY A 123 25.40 -6.11 -3.21
CA GLY A 123 24.96 -5.58 -1.93
C GLY A 123 25.07 -6.63 -0.83
N ILE A 124 24.66 -7.87 -1.13
CA ILE A 124 24.73 -8.98 -0.17
C ILE A 124 26.16 -9.31 0.24
N ALA A 125 27.14 -9.19 -0.68
CA ALA A 125 28.56 -9.33 -0.33
C ALA A 125 29.03 -8.30 0.72
N SER A 126 28.37 -7.13 0.79
CA SER A 126 28.62 -6.07 1.78
C SER A 126 27.62 -6.06 2.95
N GLY A 127 26.64 -6.98 2.98
CA GLY A 127 25.57 -7.00 3.98
C GLY A 127 24.53 -5.88 3.81
N GLU A 128 24.36 -5.37 2.60
CA GLU A 128 23.53 -4.22 2.26
C GLU A 128 22.48 -4.54 1.18
N VAL A 129 21.43 -3.72 1.15
CA VAL A 129 20.38 -3.70 0.13
C VAL A 129 20.10 -2.27 -0.28
N GLU A 130 19.57 -2.10 -1.49
CA GLU A 130 19.12 -0.78 -1.94
C GLU A 130 17.62 -0.63 -1.66
N VAL A 131 17.23 0.50 -1.09
CA VAL A 131 15.83 0.85 -0.83
C VAL A 131 15.46 2.05 -1.68
N LYS A 132 14.38 1.93 -2.46
CA LYS A 132 13.86 2.98 -3.34
C LYS A 132 12.50 3.45 -2.84
N ARG A 133 12.27 4.77 -2.81
CA ARG A 133 10.94 5.37 -2.66
C ARG A 133 10.30 5.54 -4.04
N ARG A 134 9.14 4.91 -4.28
CA ARG A 134 8.49 4.92 -5.60
C ARG A 134 8.07 6.31 -6.05
N ALA A 135 7.58 7.13 -5.13
CA ALA A 135 7.05 8.46 -5.43
C ALA A 135 8.12 9.48 -5.87
N THR A 136 9.34 9.39 -5.33
CA THR A 136 10.43 10.35 -5.62
C THR A 136 11.52 9.75 -6.51
N GLY A 137 11.58 8.42 -6.60
CA GLY A 137 12.67 7.71 -7.29
C GLY A 137 13.98 7.68 -6.51
N GLU A 138 14.04 8.32 -5.33
CA GLU A 138 15.22 8.33 -4.47
C GLU A 138 15.59 6.92 -4.02
N ARG A 139 16.90 6.65 -4.01
CA ARG A 139 17.50 5.37 -3.67
C ARG A 139 18.54 5.57 -2.57
N GLU A 140 18.52 4.69 -1.59
CA GLU A 140 19.47 4.68 -0.48
C GLU A 140 19.98 3.25 -0.27
N THR A 141 21.29 3.10 -0.14
CA THR A 141 21.89 1.82 0.26
C THR A 141 21.89 1.74 1.78
N LEU A 142 21.30 0.68 2.32
CA LEU A 142 21.17 0.45 3.75
C LEU A 142 21.67 -0.95 4.10
N SER A 143 22.16 -1.12 5.33
CA SER A 143 22.29 -2.46 5.89
C SER A 143 20.93 -3.16 5.88
N ILE A 144 20.93 -4.50 5.80
CA ILE A 144 19.69 -5.30 5.84
C ILE A 144 18.82 -4.91 7.05
N ASN A 145 19.44 -4.69 8.22
CA ASN A 145 18.74 -4.24 9.42
C ASN A 145 18.19 -2.82 9.29
N GLY A 146 18.95 -1.91 8.69
CA GLY A 146 18.50 -0.55 8.41
C GLY A 146 17.29 -0.52 7.49
N ALA A 147 17.28 -1.34 6.44
CA ALA A 147 16.15 -1.45 5.51
C ALA A 147 14.88 -1.96 6.20
N VAL A 148 14.99 -3.03 7.00
CA VAL A 148 13.85 -3.57 7.77
C VAL A 148 13.32 -2.51 8.75
N ASN A 149 14.19 -1.85 9.51
CA ASN A 149 13.77 -0.81 10.46
C ASN A 149 13.12 0.38 9.77
N ARG A 150 13.63 0.79 8.60
CA ARG A 150 13.05 1.87 7.79
C ARG A 150 11.62 1.54 7.37
N LEU A 151 11.37 0.32 6.92
CA LEU A 151 10.03 -0.11 6.49
C LEU A 151 9.06 -0.24 7.65
N VAL A 152 9.50 -0.77 8.79
CA VAL A 152 8.67 -0.83 10.00
C VAL A 152 8.30 0.58 10.47
N ALA A 153 9.26 1.52 10.51
CA ALA A 153 8.97 2.90 10.91
C ALA A 153 8.14 3.68 9.88
N GLY A 154 8.37 3.44 8.58
CA GLY A 154 7.76 4.18 7.49
C GLY A 154 6.34 3.77 7.13
N THR A 155 5.85 2.64 7.64
CA THR A 155 4.53 2.09 7.30
C THR A 155 3.42 2.51 8.25
N GLY A 156 3.73 3.30 9.30
CA GLY A 156 2.74 3.91 10.18
C GLY A 156 1.81 2.92 10.90
N ARG A 157 2.22 1.64 11.02
CA ARG A 157 1.53 0.57 11.72
C ARG A 157 2.33 0.12 12.94
#